data_AF-A0A7J5J990-F1
#
_entry.id   AF-A0A7J5J990-F1
#
_cell.length_a   1.000
_cell.length_b   1.000
_cell.length_c   1.000
_cell.angle_alpha   90.00
_cell.angle_beta   90.00
_cell.angle_gamma   90.00
#
_symmetry.space_group_name_H-M   'P 1'
#
loop_
_entity.id
_entity.type
_entity.pdbx_description
1 polymer ?
#
loop_
_entity_poly.entity_id
_entity_poly.type
_entity_poly.pdbx_seq_one_letter_code
_entity_poly.pdbx_strand_id
1 'polypeptide(L)'
;MGQGINTVGKISTGIQGLDKMLLGGLQLPLINPKEDISSSEKGIIIVLKGDRGTDKTLFAMQMMHGIAKSLNNLEFKPQVPAFYSLDKNTDQMNDMLLDFIISKCIDKMVRTSSLSNDWTGSRFADAIFDTGKIRAGASHSSAPPPFPENLKSKIDSYISEGIVFYNIRTNSLHFRTAQSIDSQANILFTRRYDKISDYQKISNVFSSDGNFDFRNDFFDVRFNGHIPIENENKDSRNEMEYKYVTTPSHTFSKILSHIQKGAEENTKNKSMPSSCIVIDGLTKISDSDLKSFELTPFEHILRKSALVTIIVIDDLDEKLKISADILIELGRI
;
A
#
# COMPACT_ATOMS: atom_id res chain seq x y z
N MET A 1 -3.35 -41.25 5.77
CA MET A 1 -3.19 -40.15 6.74
C MET A 1 -2.10 -39.24 6.20
N GLY A 2 -2.46 -38.17 5.47
CA GLY A 2 -1.49 -37.23 4.92
C GLY A 2 -1.06 -36.24 6.00
N GLN A 3 0.24 -36.17 6.29
CA GLN A 3 0.82 -35.10 7.09
C GLN A 3 0.64 -33.79 6.31
N GLY A 4 -0.24 -32.91 6.81
CA GLY A 4 -0.30 -31.52 6.36
C GLY A 4 1.05 -30.86 6.64
N ILE A 5 1.61 -30.19 5.63
CA ILE A 5 2.89 -29.51 5.73
C ILE A 5 2.72 -28.35 6.72
N ASN A 6 3.27 -28.51 7.92
CA ASN A 6 3.38 -27.47 8.94
C ASN A 6 4.57 -26.56 8.63
N THR A 7 4.45 -25.64 7.68
CA THR A 7 5.35 -24.48 7.63
C THR A 7 4.67 -23.33 6.91
N VAL A 8 4.41 -22.23 7.61
CA VAL A 8 4.51 -20.94 6.93
C VAL A 8 6.02 -20.74 6.72
N GLY A 9 6.49 -20.98 5.50
CA GLY A 9 7.87 -20.71 5.11
C GLY A 9 8.18 -19.21 5.22
N LYS A 10 9.44 -18.83 5.03
CA LYS A 10 9.80 -17.42 4.91
C LYS A 10 9.00 -16.78 3.78
N ILE A 11 8.37 -15.64 4.07
CA ILE A 11 7.64 -14.87 3.07
C ILE A 11 8.47 -13.67 2.62
N SER A 12 8.33 -13.27 1.36
CA SER A 12 8.99 -12.06 0.89
C SER A 12 8.34 -10.83 1.53
N THR A 13 9.18 -9.90 1.98
CA THR A 13 8.77 -8.55 2.40
C THR A 13 8.46 -7.64 1.21
N GLY A 14 8.74 -8.08 -0.02
CA GLY A 14 8.71 -7.26 -1.24
C GLY A 14 9.92 -6.37 -1.42
N ILE A 15 10.82 -6.29 -0.44
CA ILE A 15 12.05 -5.50 -0.47
C ILE A 15 13.24 -6.45 -0.61
N GLN A 16 13.83 -6.53 -1.80
CA GLN A 16 14.90 -7.51 -2.09
C GLN A 16 16.11 -7.40 -1.15
N GLY A 17 16.50 -6.18 -0.77
CA GLY A 17 17.60 -5.96 0.18
C GLY A 17 17.30 -6.52 1.56
N LEU A 18 16.09 -6.24 2.07
CA LEU A 18 15.64 -6.72 3.38
C LEU A 18 15.45 -8.24 3.37
N ASP A 19 14.88 -8.81 2.32
CA ASP A 19 14.72 -10.25 2.18
C ASP A 19 16.07 -10.98 2.24
N LYS A 20 17.12 -10.42 1.61
CA LYS A 20 18.48 -10.96 1.72
C LYS A 20 19.02 -10.89 3.14
N MET A 21 18.81 -9.77 3.84
CA MET A 21 19.22 -9.63 5.25
C MET A 21 18.49 -10.61 6.17
N LEU A 22 17.22 -10.92 5.87
CA LEU A 22 16.42 -11.91 6.60
C LEU A 22 16.63 -13.35 6.09
N LEU A 23 17.71 -13.59 5.32
CA LEU A 23 18.10 -14.90 4.80
C LEU A 23 16.98 -15.56 3.98
N GLY A 24 16.36 -14.80 3.08
CA GLY A 24 15.31 -15.27 2.17
C GLY A 24 13.89 -14.81 2.50
N GLY A 25 13.71 -13.89 3.46
CA GLY A 25 12.40 -13.30 3.80
C GLY A 25 12.03 -13.38 5.27
N LEU A 26 10.85 -12.85 5.61
CA LEU A 26 10.31 -12.81 6.97
C LEU A 26 9.80 -14.20 7.40
N GLN A 27 10.36 -14.72 8.49
CA GLN A 27 9.90 -15.97 9.08
C GLN A 27 8.61 -15.71 9.86
N LEU A 28 7.50 -16.26 9.39
CA LEU A 28 6.24 -16.20 10.12
C LEU A 28 6.16 -17.27 11.20
N PRO A 29 5.36 -17.03 12.26
CA PRO A 29 5.09 -18.04 13.27
C PRO A 29 4.36 -19.23 12.66
N LEU A 30 4.54 -20.41 13.26
CA LEU A 30 3.77 -21.60 12.88
C LEU A 30 2.28 -21.38 13.19
N ILE A 31 1.50 -21.26 12.12
CA ILE A 31 0.04 -21.22 12.14
C ILE A 31 -0.45 -22.65 11.92
N ASN A 32 -0.79 -23.35 13.00
CA ASN A 32 -1.40 -24.68 12.89
C ASN A 32 -2.87 -24.51 12.48
N PRO A 33 -3.36 -25.17 11.42
CA PRO A 33 -4.77 -25.07 10.99
C PRO A 33 -5.78 -25.57 12.04
N LYS A 34 -5.29 -26.33 13.04
CA LYS A 34 -6.08 -26.85 14.16
C LYS A 34 -6.01 -25.98 15.41
N GLU A 35 -5.08 -25.02 15.47
CA GLU A 35 -5.05 -24.01 16.53
C GLU A 35 -5.99 -22.89 16.16
N ASP A 36 -6.62 -22.30 17.18
CA ASP A 36 -7.48 -21.14 17.01
C ASP A 36 -6.58 -19.92 16.70
N ILE A 37 -6.35 -19.67 15.40
CA ILE A 37 -5.37 -18.70 14.87
C ILE A 37 -5.64 -17.30 15.44
N SER A 38 -6.92 -16.94 15.58
CA SER A 38 -7.40 -15.70 16.19
C SER A 38 -7.09 -15.56 17.68
N SER A 39 -6.84 -16.67 18.39
CA SER A 39 -6.47 -16.67 19.81
C SER A 39 -4.95 -16.63 20.03
N SER A 40 -4.17 -16.93 18.98
CA SER A 40 -2.72 -17.01 19.09
C SER A 40 -2.10 -15.60 19.04
N GLU A 41 -1.49 -15.16 20.12
CA GLU A 41 -0.72 -13.90 20.21
C GLU A 41 0.62 -14.01 19.49
N LYS A 42 0.58 -14.49 18.24
CA LYS A 42 1.76 -14.86 17.47
C LYS A 42 2.14 -13.83 16.41
N GLY A 43 1.30 -12.83 16.12
CA GLY A 43 1.62 -11.80 15.14
C GLY A 43 2.98 -11.14 15.38
N ILE A 44 3.67 -10.77 14.31
CA ILE A 44 4.99 -10.12 14.39
C ILE A 44 4.81 -8.62 14.43
N ILE A 45 5.51 -7.94 15.34
CA ILE A 45 5.58 -6.48 15.40
C ILE A 45 6.93 -6.02 14.85
N ILE A 46 6.89 -5.20 13.81
CA ILE A 46 8.05 -4.56 13.19
C ILE A 46 7.96 -3.06 13.46
N VAL A 47 9.03 -2.48 14.00
CA VAL A 47 9.13 -1.03 14.20
C VAL A 47 10.08 -0.45 13.17
N LEU A 48 9.60 0.54 12.42
CA LEU A 48 10.39 1.36 11.52
C LEU A 48 10.70 2.68 12.21
N LYS A 49 11.98 2.91 12.46
CA LYS A 49 12.49 4.09 13.17
C LYS A 49 13.42 4.88 12.24
N GLY A 50 13.45 6.20 12.38
CA GLY A 50 14.42 7.05 11.68
C GLY A 50 14.05 8.52 11.71
N ASP A 51 14.98 9.39 11.31
CA ASP A 51 14.81 10.84 11.33
C ASP A 51 13.62 11.34 10.51
N ARG A 52 13.11 12.53 10.83
CA ARG A 52 12.17 13.25 9.95
C ARG A 52 12.77 13.41 8.55
N GLY A 53 11.97 13.14 7.53
CA GLY A 53 12.39 13.22 6.12
C GLY A 53 13.03 11.94 5.57
N THR A 54 13.17 10.89 6.38
CA THR A 54 13.30 9.52 5.83
C THR A 54 11.90 9.09 5.35
N ASP A 55 11.79 8.56 4.13
CA ASP A 55 10.51 8.17 3.48
C ASP A 55 9.89 6.91 4.11
N LYS A 56 9.79 6.85 5.45
CA LYS A 56 9.37 5.68 6.23
C LYS A 56 7.96 5.25 5.89
N THR A 57 7.05 6.19 5.68
CA THR A 57 5.66 5.87 5.28
C THR A 57 5.64 5.10 3.96
N LEU A 58 6.42 5.55 2.97
CA LEU A 58 6.51 4.86 1.69
C LEU A 58 7.14 3.48 1.86
N PHE A 59 8.25 3.38 2.62
CA PHE A 59 8.88 2.10 2.92
C PHE A 59 7.92 1.11 3.61
N ALA A 60 7.14 1.58 4.59
CA ALA A 60 6.11 0.79 5.28
C ALA A 60 5.03 0.31 4.31
N MET A 61 4.61 1.17 3.37
CA MET A 61 3.60 0.84 2.37
C MET A 61 4.12 -0.23 1.39
N GLN A 62 5.37 -0.10 0.94
CA GLN A 62 6.03 -1.09 0.09
C GLN A 62 6.15 -2.44 0.79
N MET A 63 6.57 -2.44 2.06
CA MET A 63 6.73 -3.63 2.87
C MET A 63 5.38 -4.32 3.15
N MET A 64 4.35 -3.54 3.53
CA MET A 64 2.99 -4.04 3.70
C MET A 64 2.47 -4.69 2.42
N HIS A 65 2.66 -4.04 1.26
CA HIS A 65 2.24 -4.56 -0.03
C HIS A 65 2.94 -5.89 -0.36
N GLY A 66 4.27 -5.96 -0.17
CA GLY A 66 5.04 -7.17 -0.40
C GLY A 66 4.63 -8.34 0.50
N ILE A 67 4.44 -8.07 1.79
CA ILE A 67 3.99 -9.05 2.77
C ILE A 67 2.58 -9.57 2.43
N ALA A 68 1.63 -8.66 2.18
CA ALA A 68 0.25 -9.01 1.85
C ALA A 68 0.18 -9.81 0.55
N LYS A 69 0.97 -9.43 -0.48
CA LYS A 69 1.06 -10.19 -1.73
C LYS A 69 1.57 -11.62 -1.50
N SER A 70 2.63 -11.78 -0.71
CA SER A 70 3.19 -13.10 -0.39
C SER A 70 2.18 -13.98 0.37
N LEU A 71 1.43 -13.37 1.29
CA LEU A 71 0.42 -14.04 2.11
C LEU A 71 -0.87 -14.39 1.35
N ASN A 72 -1.24 -13.61 0.33
CA ASN A 72 -2.42 -13.88 -0.50
C ASN A 72 -2.31 -15.19 -1.32
N ASN A 73 -1.10 -15.74 -1.44
CA ASN A 73 -0.83 -17.01 -2.10
C ASN A 73 -1.00 -18.23 -1.18
N LEU A 74 -1.29 -18.03 0.11
CA LEU A 74 -1.55 -19.13 1.04
C LEU A 74 -2.93 -19.76 0.79
N GLU A 75 -3.09 -21.04 1.15
CA GLU A 75 -4.37 -21.75 1.09
C GLU A 75 -5.45 -21.07 1.95
N PHE A 76 -5.06 -20.61 3.14
CA PHE A 76 -5.91 -19.84 4.04
C PHE A 76 -5.63 -18.35 3.87
N LYS A 77 -6.49 -17.68 3.12
CA LYS A 77 -6.32 -16.25 2.83
C LYS A 77 -6.57 -15.40 4.07
N PRO A 78 -5.58 -14.61 4.52
CA PRO A 78 -5.81 -13.63 5.56
C PRO A 78 -6.73 -12.52 5.08
N GLN A 79 -7.20 -11.70 6.02
CA GLN A 79 -7.93 -10.49 5.65
C GLN A 79 -7.02 -9.50 4.94
N VAL A 80 -7.64 -8.63 4.14
CA VAL A 80 -6.97 -7.53 3.44
C VAL A 80 -6.12 -6.70 4.42
N PRO A 81 -4.96 -6.21 3.98
CA PRO A 81 -4.12 -5.38 4.84
C PRO A 81 -4.80 -4.05 5.14
N ALA A 82 -4.39 -3.42 6.24
CA ALA A 82 -4.84 -2.09 6.61
C ALA A 82 -3.66 -1.14 6.81
N PHE A 83 -3.80 0.09 6.33
CA PHE A 83 -2.82 1.16 6.53
C PHE A 83 -3.51 2.33 7.21
N TYR A 84 -3.13 2.57 8.46
CA TYR A 84 -3.61 3.67 9.26
C TYR A 84 -2.56 4.77 9.33
N SER A 85 -2.96 6.02 9.08
CA SER A 85 -2.07 7.17 9.15
C SER A 85 -2.72 8.32 9.91
N LEU A 86 -1.98 8.94 10.83
CA LEU A 86 -2.45 10.12 11.57
C LEU A 86 -2.19 11.44 10.82
N ASP A 87 -1.44 11.39 9.72
CA ASP A 87 -0.99 12.58 8.98
C ASP A 87 -1.41 12.61 7.51
N LYS A 88 -1.92 11.50 6.95
CA LYS A 88 -2.36 11.37 5.56
C LYS A 88 -3.82 10.94 5.50
N ASN A 89 -4.55 11.54 4.57
CA ASN A 89 -5.93 11.13 4.30
C ASN A 89 -5.98 9.92 3.36
N THR A 90 -7.17 9.34 3.19
CA THR A 90 -7.40 8.16 2.34
C THR A 90 -6.99 8.37 0.89
N ASP A 91 -7.17 9.56 0.32
CA ASP A 91 -6.85 9.83 -1.08
C ASP A 91 -5.33 9.90 -1.28
N GLN A 92 -4.61 10.58 -0.37
CA GLN A 92 -3.14 10.61 -0.36
C GLN A 92 -2.54 9.21 -0.20
N MET A 93 -3.13 8.35 0.62
CA MET A 93 -2.67 6.98 0.78
C MET A 93 -2.96 6.10 -0.45
N ASN A 94 -4.11 6.30 -1.11
CA ASN A 94 -4.39 5.64 -2.39
C ASN A 94 -3.39 6.05 -3.47
N ASP A 95 -3.10 7.36 -3.57
CA ASP A 95 -2.12 7.88 -4.52
C ASP A 95 -0.75 7.29 -4.27
N MET A 96 -0.26 7.29 -3.02
CA MET A 96 1.02 6.69 -2.68
C MET A 96 1.10 5.21 -3.05
N LEU A 97 0.04 4.43 -2.79
CA LEU A 97 0.01 3.00 -3.10
C LEU A 97 0.00 2.75 -4.60
N LEU A 98 -0.84 3.48 -5.34
CA LEU A 98 -0.95 3.36 -6.79
C LEU A 98 0.34 3.82 -7.47
N ASP A 99 0.95 4.91 -7.01
CA ASP A 99 2.24 5.39 -7.51
C ASP A 99 3.33 4.34 -7.34
N PHE A 100 3.39 3.72 -6.17
CA PHE A 100 4.32 2.62 -5.91
C PHE A 100 4.07 1.43 -6.85
N ILE A 101 2.83 0.94 -6.94
CA ILE A 101 2.50 -0.25 -7.76
C ILE A 101 2.79 0.03 -9.25
N ILE A 102 2.33 1.17 -9.77
CA ILE A 102 2.52 1.53 -11.18
C ILE A 102 4.00 1.70 -11.49
N SER A 103 4.75 2.40 -10.64
CA SER A 103 6.20 2.59 -10.83
C SER A 103 6.94 1.24 -10.81
N LYS A 104 6.59 0.35 -9.86
CA LYS A 104 7.14 -1.01 -9.80
C LYS A 104 6.85 -1.82 -11.07
N CYS A 105 5.65 -1.72 -11.63
CA CYS A 105 5.29 -2.38 -12.87
C CYS A 105 6.10 -1.84 -14.06
N ILE A 106 6.19 -0.52 -14.20
CA ILE A 106 6.95 0.13 -15.26
C ILE A 106 8.45 -0.18 -15.16
N ASP A 107 9.02 -0.13 -13.95
CA ASP A 107 10.42 -0.52 -13.73
C ASP A 107 10.68 -1.96 -14.16
N LYS A 108 9.74 -2.88 -13.91
CA LYS A 108 9.83 -4.25 -14.39
C LYS A 108 9.81 -4.30 -15.92
N MET A 109 8.90 -3.55 -16.57
CA MET A 109 8.83 -3.47 -18.03
C MET A 109 10.14 -2.97 -18.64
N VAL A 110 10.71 -1.90 -18.09
CA VAL A 110 11.96 -1.31 -18.55
C VAL A 110 13.15 -2.26 -18.35
N ARG A 111 13.20 -3.00 -17.25
CA ARG A 111 14.30 -3.95 -16.99
C ARG A 111 14.24 -5.19 -17.88
N THR A 112 13.06 -5.62 -18.32
CA THR A 112 12.91 -6.82 -19.16
C THR A 112 12.87 -6.52 -20.66
N SER A 113 12.81 -5.26 -21.07
CA SER A 113 12.71 -4.85 -22.49
C SER A 113 13.87 -5.35 -23.36
N SER A 114 15.09 -5.45 -22.81
CA SER A 114 16.27 -5.96 -23.52
C SER A 114 16.37 -7.48 -23.57
N LEU A 115 15.59 -8.20 -22.75
CA LEU A 115 15.67 -9.65 -22.59
C LEU A 115 14.60 -10.40 -23.39
N SER A 116 13.52 -9.71 -23.77
CA SER A 116 12.35 -10.31 -24.42
C SER A 116 11.53 -9.25 -25.15
N ASN A 117 11.08 -9.53 -26.38
CA ASN A 117 10.16 -8.67 -27.16
C ASN A 117 8.70 -8.72 -26.62
N ASP A 118 8.53 -8.81 -25.30
CA ASP A 118 7.24 -9.15 -24.68
C ASP A 118 6.30 -7.94 -24.55
N TRP A 119 6.80 -6.72 -24.77
CA TRP A 119 6.05 -5.46 -24.61
C TRP A 119 5.57 -4.87 -25.94
N THR A 120 5.01 -5.67 -26.85
CA THR A 120 4.66 -5.21 -28.21
C THR A 120 3.28 -4.55 -28.35
N GLY A 121 2.48 -4.50 -27.27
CA GLY A 121 1.09 -4.02 -27.28
C GLY A 121 0.81 -2.81 -26.37
N SER A 122 -0.42 -2.75 -25.86
CA SER A 122 -0.94 -1.67 -25.00
C SER A 122 -1.67 -2.18 -23.76
N ARG A 123 -1.54 -3.47 -23.43
CA ARG A 123 -2.35 -4.15 -22.41
C ARG A 123 -2.21 -3.54 -21.02
N PHE A 124 -0.96 -3.28 -20.59
CA PHE A 124 -0.72 -2.66 -19.29
C PHE A 124 -1.30 -1.24 -19.29
N ALA A 125 -0.98 -0.45 -20.31
CA ALA A 125 -1.42 0.93 -20.37
C ALA A 125 -2.96 1.07 -20.46
N ASP A 126 -3.64 0.22 -21.23
CA ASP A 126 -5.10 0.26 -21.40
C ASP A 126 -5.84 -0.09 -20.09
N ALA A 127 -5.23 -0.98 -19.29
CA ALA A 127 -5.76 -1.38 -17.99
C ALA A 127 -5.64 -0.25 -16.95
N ILE A 128 -4.51 0.47 -16.95
CA ILE A 128 -4.16 1.45 -15.91
C ILE A 128 -4.57 2.89 -16.28
N PHE A 129 -4.53 3.24 -17.55
CA PHE A 129 -4.70 4.61 -18.05
C PHE A 129 -5.88 4.73 -19.00
N ASP A 130 -6.42 5.94 -19.11
CA ASP A 130 -7.42 6.28 -20.14
C ASP A 130 -6.72 6.56 -21.48
N THR A 131 -6.48 5.49 -22.24
CA THR A 131 -5.84 5.53 -23.57
C THR A 131 -6.76 6.00 -24.70
N GLY A 132 -8.03 6.28 -24.40
CA GLY A 132 -9.03 6.74 -25.38
C GLY A 132 -8.67 8.10 -25.98
N LYS A 133 -8.10 9.01 -25.20
CA LYS A 133 -7.77 10.38 -25.61
C LYS A 133 -6.34 10.76 -25.24
N ILE A 134 -5.56 11.18 -26.24
CA ILE A 134 -4.23 11.77 -26.01
C ILE A 134 -4.45 13.22 -25.57
N ARG A 135 -3.87 13.61 -24.43
CA ARG A 135 -4.06 14.96 -23.84
C ARG A 135 -2.96 15.96 -24.21
N ALA A 136 -1.88 15.51 -24.85
CA ALA A 136 -0.72 16.34 -25.11
C ALA A 136 -1.06 17.50 -26.07
N GLY A 137 -0.55 18.69 -25.77
CA GLY A 137 -0.82 19.91 -26.55
C GLY A 137 -2.24 20.48 -26.39
N ALA A 138 -3.06 19.99 -25.46
CA ALA A 138 -4.44 20.48 -25.30
C ALA A 138 -4.55 21.93 -24.77
N SER A 139 -3.53 22.46 -24.09
CA SER A 139 -3.50 23.82 -23.53
C SER A 139 -2.76 24.86 -24.38
N HIS A 140 -2.03 24.43 -25.42
CA HIS A 140 -1.23 25.31 -26.27
C HIS A 140 -1.55 25.04 -27.75
N SER A 141 -2.06 26.06 -28.43
CA SER A 141 -2.57 26.09 -29.81
C SER A 141 -2.03 25.05 -30.81
N SER A 142 -2.99 24.32 -31.41
CA SER A 142 -3.02 23.83 -32.79
C SER A 142 -1.86 22.96 -33.29
N ALA A 143 -1.61 21.86 -32.60
CA ALA A 143 -1.41 20.50 -33.12
C ALA A 143 -0.66 19.72 -32.04
N PRO A 144 -1.14 18.54 -31.61
CA PRO A 144 -0.32 17.69 -30.74
C PRO A 144 1.04 17.46 -31.41
N PRO A 145 2.15 17.35 -30.64
CA PRO A 145 3.44 17.00 -31.22
C PRO A 145 3.29 15.73 -32.06
N PRO A 146 4.04 15.59 -33.18
CA PRO A 146 3.87 14.47 -34.08
C PRO A 146 4.17 13.17 -33.33
N PHE A 147 3.11 12.47 -32.95
CA PHE A 147 3.20 11.17 -32.31
C PHE A 147 3.35 10.09 -33.37
N PRO A 148 4.09 9.01 -33.09
CA PRO A 148 4.05 7.83 -33.93
C PRO A 148 2.60 7.36 -34.13
N GLU A 149 2.21 7.04 -35.37
CA GLU A 149 0.84 6.59 -35.68
C GLU A 149 0.44 5.34 -34.88
N ASN A 150 1.42 4.52 -34.50
CA ASN A 150 1.25 3.31 -33.70
C ASN A 150 1.34 3.54 -32.18
N LEU A 151 1.44 4.78 -31.69
CA LEU A 151 1.62 5.07 -30.26
C LEU A 151 0.57 4.38 -29.39
N LYS A 152 -0.71 4.48 -29.76
CA LYS A 152 -1.81 3.89 -28.98
C LYS A 152 -1.77 2.36 -28.97
N SER A 153 -1.41 1.73 -30.09
CA SER A 153 -1.40 0.26 -30.21
C SER A 153 -0.13 -0.40 -29.66
N LYS A 154 0.92 0.38 -29.39
CA LYS A 154 2.22 -0.10 -28.91
C LYS A 154 2.75 0.66 -27.68
N ILE A 155 1.86 1.28 -26.90
CA ILE A 155 2.27 2.15 -25.79
C ILE A 155 3.10 1.41 -24.73
N ASP A 156 2.89 0.11 -24.50
CA ASP A 156 3.70 -0.68 -23.57
C ASP A 156 5.15 -0.80 -24.07
N SER A 157 5.38 -0.84 -25.39
CA SER A 157 6.72 -0.82 -26.02
C SER A 157 7.43 0.48 -25.67
N TYR A 158 6.75 1.61 -25.90
CA TYR A 158 7.29 2.94 -25.60
C TYR A 158 7.56 3.15 -24.11
N ILE A 159 6.74 2.55 -23.23
CA ILE A 159 7.00 2.52 -21.78
C ILE A 159 8.26 1.70 -21.48
N SER A 160 8.38 0.49 -22.05
CA SER A 160 9.50 -0.42 -21.83
C SER A 160 10.85 0.12 -22.36
N GLU A 161 10.79 0.98 -23.37
CA GLU A 161 11.94 1.69 -23.94
C GLU A 161 12.27 3.00 -23.19
N GLY A 162 11.43 3.41 -22.23
CA GLY A 162 11.62 4.66 -21.46
C GLY A 162 11.34 5.94 -22.24
N ILE A 163 10.68 5.83 -23.40
CA ILE A 163 10.22 6.95 -24.23
C ILE A 163 8.96 7.57 -23.62
N VAL A 164 8.09 6.73 -23.07
CA VAL A 164 6.94 7.13 -22.27
C VAL A 164 7.19 6.77 -20.81
N PHE A 165 6.90 7.68 -19.89
CA PHE A 165 7.15 7.46 -18.46
C PHE A 165 5.95 7.88 -17.62
N TYR A 166 5.82 7.27 -16.44
CA TYR A 166 4.80 7.67 -15.47
C TYR A 166 5.28 8.83 -14.61
N ASN A 167 4.45 9.86 -14.47
CA ASN A 167 4.74 11.03 -13.66
C ASN A 167 3.78 11.11 -12.47
N ILE A 168 4.30 10.76 -11.29
CA ILE A 168 3.60 10.75 -10.00
C ILE A 168 2.98 12.11 -9.63
N ARG A 169 3.51 13.24 -10.12
CA ARG A 169 2.94 14.56 -9.80
C ARG A 169 1.62 14.83 -10.51
N THR A 170 1.38 14.12 -11.62
CA THR A 170 0.23 14.32 -12.50
C THR A 170 -0.62 13.06 -12.63
N ASN A 171 -0.25 11.97 -11.96
CA ASN A 171 -0.88 10.65 -12.07
C ASN A 171 -1.13 10.23 -13.53
N SER A 172 -0.14 10.42 -14.39
CA SER A 172 -0.30 10.28 -15.86
C SER A 172 0.95 9.74 -16.54
N LEU A 173 0.77 9.12 -17.70
CA LEU A 173 1.84 8.84 -18.66
C LEU A 173 2.20 10.11 -19.42
N HIS A 174 3.50 10.36 -19.54
CA HIS A 174 4.09 11.49 -20.24
C HIS A 174 4.96 10.99 -21.38
N PHE A 175 4.95 11.72 -22.49
CA PHE A 175 5.93 11.51 -23.56
C PHE A 175 7.21 12.30 -23.24
N ARG A 176 8.37 11.67 -23.40
CA ARG A 176 9.64 12.35 -23.19
C ARG A 176 9.96 13.25 -24.38
N THR A 177 9.93 14.56 -24.19
CA THR A 177 10.31 15.54 -25.22
C THR A 177 11.74 16.03 -25.00
N ALA A 178 12.43 16.39 -26.09
CA ALA A 178 13.78 16.96 -26.03
C ALA A 178 13.81 18.39 -25.44
N GLN A 179 12.65 19.06 -25.38
CA GLN A 179 12.49 20.43 -24.88
C GLN A 179 11.60 20.38 -23.63
N SER A 180 12.22 20.25 -22.46
CA SER A 180 11.55 20.06 -21.16
C SER A 180 11.07 21.38 -20.55
N ILE A 181 10.00 21.98 -21.08
CA ILE A 181 9.55 23.30 -20.56
C ILE A 181 8.19 23.24 -19.87
N ASP A 182 7.33 22.26 -20.13
CA ASP A 182 6.11 22.08 -19.33
C ASP A 182 5.67 20.61 -19.23
N SER A 183 5.51 20.12 -18.00
CA SER A 183 5.01 18.76 -17.75
C SER A 183 3.56 18.60 -18.19
N GLN A 184 2.77 19.67 -18.22
CA GLN A 184 1.37 19.62 -18.65
C GLN A 184 1.23 19.42 -20.18
N ALA A 185 2.17 19.96 -20.97
CA ALA A 185 2.16 19.84 -22.42
C ALA A 185 2.46 18.40 -22.91
N ASN A 186 3.09 17.58 -22.06
CA ASN A 186 3.57 16.24 -22.38
C ASN A 186 2.65 15.11 -21.90
N ILE A 187 1.52 15.43 -21.25
CA ILE A 187 0.59 14.45 -20.71
C ILE A 187 -0.05 13.66 -21.87
N LEU A 188 0.20 12.36 -21.91
CA LEU A 188 -0.46 11.47 -22.86
C LEU A 188 -1.79 10.97 -22.29
N PHE A 189 -1.73 10.21 -21.20
CA PHE A 189 -2.86 9.45 -20.68
C PHE A 189 -2.90 9.56 -19.16
N THR A 190 -4.03 10.02 -18.61
CA THR A 190 -4.25 10.03 -17.16
C THR A 190 -4.57 8.65 -16.65
N ARG A 191 -4.23 8.38 -15.40
CA ARG A 191 -4.68 7.20 -14.67
C ARG A 191 -6.22 7.10 -14.72
N ARG A 192 -6.73 5.88 -14.85
CA ARG A 192 -8.17 5.63 -15.04
C ARG A 192 -8.99 5.78 -13.76
N TYR A 193 -8.42 5.36 -12.62
CA TYR A 193 -9.05 5.43 -11.30
C TYR A 193 -8.07 5.90 -10.23
N ASP A 194 -8.61 6.57 -9.22
CA ASP A 194 -7.85 7.07 -8.08
C ASP A 194 -7.90 6.16 -6.85
N LYS A 195 -8.65 5.07 -6.92
CA LYS A 195 -8.78 4.11 -5.82
C LYS A 195 -8.30 2.73 -6.24
N ILE A 196 -7.51 2.10 -5.37
CA ILE A 196 -6.96 0.76 -5.64
C ILE A 196 -8.06 -0.29 -5.87
N SER A 197 -9.17 -0.19 -5.13
CA SER A 197 -10.31 -1.12 -5.21
C SER A 197 -11.06 -1.05 -6.54
N ASP A 198 -10.96 0.04 -7.31
CA ASP A 198 -11.60 0.14 -8.62
C ASP A 198 -10.85 -0.66 -9.69
N TYR A 199 -9.54 -0.86 -9.55
CA TYR A 199 -8.75 -1.72 -10.45
C TYR A 199 -9.09 -3.21 -10.28
N GLN A 200 -9.53 -3.64 -9.10
CA GLN A 200 -9.96 -5.02 -8.88
C GLN A 200 -11.23 -5.38 -9.65
N LYS A 201 -12.14 -4.42 -9.81
CA LYS A 201 -13.43 -4.62 -10.49
C LYS A 201 -13.27 -4.92 -11.97
N ILE A 202 -12.11 -4.61 -12.53
CA ILE A 202 -11.82 -4.70 -13.97
C ILE A 202 -10.91 -5.91 -14.25
N SER A 203 -11.02 -6.93 -13.41
CA SER A 203 -10.28 -8.20 -13.48
C SER A 203 -10.22 -8.88 -14.85
N ASN A 204 -11.17 -8.57 -15.74
CA ASN A 204 -11.25 -9.07 -17.11
C ASN A 204 -10.33 -8.35 -18.12
N VAL A 205 -9.80 -7.16 -17.81
CA VAL A 205 -8.85 -6.46 -18.72
C VAL A 205 -7.43 -7.01 -18.57
N PHE A 206 -7.12 -7.61 -17.42
CA PHE A 206 -5.85 -8.28 -17.17
C PHE A 206 -5.81 -9.74 -17.67
N SER A 207 -6.84 -10.26 -18.34
CA SER A 207 -6.90 -11.68 -18.71
C SER A 207 -6.09 -12.06 -19.96
N SER A 208 -5.03 -12.82 -19.68
CA SER A 208 -4.44 -13.95 -20.44
C SER A 208 -3.97 -13.75 -21.88
N ASP A 209 -2.67 -13.42 -22.02
CA ASP A 209 -1.68 -14.24 -22.75
C ASP A 209 -0.28 -13.65 -22.54
N GLY A 210 0.47 -14.11 -21.53
CA GLY A 210 1.84 -13.63 -21.30
C GLY A 210 2.35 -13.84 -19.86
N ASN A 211 3.66 -13.85 -19.68
CA ASN A 211 4.37 -14.17 -18.43
C ASN A 211 4.30 -13.06 -17.34
N PHE A 212 3.48 -12.01 -17.50
CA PHE A 212 3.50 -10.83 -16.64
C PHE A 212 2.12 -10.48 -16.10
N ASP A 213 1.64 -11.26 -15.13
CA ASP A 213 0.39 -10.94 -14.43
C ASP A 213 0.60 -9.91 -13.31
N PHE A 214 0.39 -8.63 -13.66
CA PHE A 214 0.40 -7.51 -12.70
C PHE A 214 -0.87 -7.44 -11.85
N ARG A 215 -1.93 -8.21 -12.16
CA ARG A 215 -3.20 -8.20 -11.42
C ARG A 215 -2.99 -8.50 -9.94
N ASN A 216 -2.03 -9.37 -9.63
CA ASN A 216 -1.72 -9.77 -8.26
C ASN A 216 -1.07 -8.65 -7.43
N ASP A 217 -0.66 -7.54 -8.04
CA ASP A 217 -0.22 -6.34 -7.32
C ASP A 217 -1.39 -5.39 -7.01
N PHE A 218 -2.53 -5.48 -7.69
CA PHE A 218 -3.70 -4.63 -7.46
C PHE A 218 -4.72 -5.34 -6.56
N PHE A 219 -4.45 -5.36 -5.25
CA PHE A 219 -5.38 -5.87 -4.25
C PHE A 219 -5.85 -4.78 -3.28
N ASP A 220 -7.01 -4.99 -2.67
CA ASP A 220 -7.65 -4.05 -1.77
C ASP A 220 -6.83 -3.82 -0.50
N VAL A 221 -6.83 -2.57 -0.03
CA VAL A 221 -6.15 -2.14 1.19
C VAL A 221 -7.08 -1.22 1.96
N ARG A 222 -7.26 -1.49 3.25
CA ARG A 222 -8.11 -0.69 4.12
C ARG A 222 -7.36 0.54 4.63
N PHE A 223 -7.76 1.72 4.20
CA PHE A 223 -7.25 3.02 4.69
C PHE A 223 -8.22 3.66 5.68
N ASN A 224 -7.77 4.63 6.51
CA ASN A 224 -8.57 5.30 7.56
C ASN A 224 -10.08 5.47 7.31
N GLY A 225 -10.49 5.83 6.09
CA GLY A 225 -11.91 6.03 5.73
C GLY A 225 -12.83 4.81 5.92
N HIS A 226 -12.33 3.61 6.16
CA HIS A 226 -13.17 2.45 6.52
C HIS A 226 -13.60 2.44 7.99
N ILE A 227 -12.97 3.23 8.86
CA ILE A 227 -13.37 3.33 10.26
C ILE A 227 -14.71 4.10 10.27
N PRO A 228 -15.80 3.50 10.79
CA PRO A 228 -17.08 4.18 10.87
C PRO A 228 -16.91 5.49 11.64
N ILE A 229 -17.34 6.60 11.04
CA ILE A 229 -17.61 7.81 11.80
C ILE A 229 -18.86 7.46 12.60
N GLU A 230 -18.71 7.21 13.91
CA GLU A 230 -19.88 7.13 14.79
C GLU A 230 -20.70 8.40 14.53
N ASN A 231 -21.92 8.22 14.02
CA ASN A 231 -22.82 9.33 13.74
C ASN A 231 -22.96 10.13 15.03
N GLU A 232 -22.45 11.37 15.03
CA GLU A 232 -23.10 12.43 15.78
C GLU A 232 -24.58 12.35 15.45
N ASN A 233 -25.42 12.33 16.49
CA ASN A 233 -26.85 12.16 16.42
C ASN A 233 -27.45 12.86 15.18
N LYS A 234 -28.28 12.13 14.43
CA LYS A 234 -29.13 12.67 13.36
C LYS A 234 -30.26 13.58 13.91
N ASP A 235 -29.94 14.49 14.81
CA ASP A 235 -30.81 15.60 15.18
C ASP A 235 -30.28 16.86 14.49
N SER A 236 -30.76 17.06 13.26
CA SER A 236 -30.46 18.17 12.37
C SER A 236 -31.06 19.51 12.84
N ARG A 237 -30.98 19.82 14.13
CA ARG A 237 -31.48 21.08 14.72
C ARG A 237 -30.51 21.79 15.68
N ASN A 238 -29.37 21.18 16.01
CA ASN A 238 -28.32 21.81 16.83
C ASN A 238 -26.98 21.87 16.08
N GLU A 239 -26.99 22.33 14.82
CA GLU A 239 -25.78 22.53 13.99
C GLU A 239 -24.93 23.77 14.39
N MET A 240 -24.97 24.16 15.67
CA MET A 240 -24.00 25.07 16.28
C MET A 240 -23.57 24.47 17.61
N GLU A 241 -22.26 24.42 17.87
CA GLU A 241 -21.58 23.84 19.05
C GLU A 241 -21.39 22.30 18.94
N TYR A 242 -20.25 21.71 18.57
CA TYR A 242 -18.85 22.05 18.73
C TYR A 242 -18.07 21.38 17.60
N LYS A 243 -17.36 22.16 16.78
CA LYS A 243 -16.41 21.66 15.78
C LYS A 243 -15.12 21.22 16.52
N TYR A 244 -15.18 20.17 17.33
CA TYR A 244 -13.99 19.67 18.01
C TYR A 244 -12.99 19.23 16.94
N VAL A 245 -11.84 19.89 16.90
CA VAL A 245 -10.70 19.46 16.08
C VAL A 245 -10.36 18.04 16.53
N THR A 246 -10.55 17.05 15.65
CA THR A 246 -10.13 15.68 15.91
C THR A 246 -8.61 15.66 16.06
N THR A 247 -8.14 15.53 17.31
CA THR A 247 -6.70 15.50 17.59
C THR A 247 -6.08 14.19 17.09
N PRO A 248 -4.78 14.16 16.76
CA PRO A 248 -4.08 12.91 16.41
C PRO A 248 -4.25 11.81 17.47
N SER A 249 -4.24 12.18 18.75
CA SER A 249 -4.48 11.26 19.88
C SER A 249 -5.86 10.62 19.82
N HIS A 250 -6.91 11.41 19.52
CA HIS A 250 -8.27 10.90 19.37
C HIS A 250 -8.44 10.00 18.14
N THR A 251 -7.83 10.38 17.00
CA THR A 251 -7.80 9.55 15.79
C THR A 251 -7.10 8.21 16.07
N PHE A 252 -5.99 8.24 16.80
CA PHE A 252 -5.28 7.04 17.21
C PHE A 252 -6.13 6.14 18.11
N SER A 253 -6.80 6.68 19.14
CA SER A 253 -7.73 5.91 19.98
C SER A 253 -8.84 5.24 19.17
N LYS A 254 -9.38 5.91 18.14
CA LYS A 254 -10.38 5.33 17.22
C LYS A 254 -9.80 4.17 16.41
N ILE A 255 -8.58 4.32 15.90
CA ILE A 255 -7.86 3.24 15.20
C ILE A 255 -7.68 2.04 16.13
N LEU A 256 -7.23 2.27 17.37
CA LEU A 256 -7.03 1.20 18.35
C LEU A 256 -8.33 0.44 18.65
N SER A 257 -9.41 1.16 18.94
CA SER A 257 -10.73 0.58 19.20
C SER A 257 -11.22 -0.25 18.00
N HIS A 258 -11.01 0.25 16.78
CA HIS A 258 -11.39 -0.48 15.57
C HIS A 258 -10.58 -1.77 15.39
N ILE A 259 -9.26 -1.72 15.59
CA ILE A 259 -8.38 -2.89 15.51
C ILE A 259 -8.75 -3.94 16.58
N GLN A 260 -9.07 -3.50 17.80
CA GLN A 260 -9.50 -4.38 18.89
C GLN A 260 -10.82 -5.07 18.56
N LYS A 261 -11.83 -4.31 18.11
CA LYS A 261 -13.12 -4.87 17.70
C LYS A 261 -12.94 -5.90 16.58
N GLY A 262 -12.07 -5.61 15.61
CA GLY A 262 -11.71 -6.55 14.55
C GLY A 262 -11.11 -7.87 15.08
N ALA A 263 -10.18 -7.81 16.05
CA ALA A 263 -9.64 -9.02 16.68
C ALA A 263 -10.70 -9.84 17.44
N GLU A 264 -11.61 -9.18 18.14
CA GLU A 264 -12.70 -9.85 18.86
C GLU A 264 -13.67 -10.53 17.88
N GLU A 265 -14.00 -9.88 16.78
CA GLU A 265 -14.82 -10.45 15.70
C GLU A 265 -14.12 -11.64 15.04
N ASN A 266 -12.80 -11.56 14.81
CA ASN A 266 -12.03 -12.67 14.24
C ASN A 266 -12.06 -13.90 15.14
N THR A 267 -11.91 -13.68 16.46
CA THR A 267 -11.98 -14.76 17.46
C THR A 267 -13.36 -15.39 17.51
N LYS A 268 -14.42 -14.58 17.49
CA LYS A 268 -15.81 -15.08 17.48
C LYS A 268 -16.12 -15.89 16.23
N ASN A 269 -15.65 -15.43 15.07
CA ASN A 269 -15.96 -16.01 13.77
C ASN A 269 -14.94 -17.07 13.30
N LYS A 270 -13.87 -17.30 14.07
CA LYS A 270 -12.72 -18.13 13.68
C LYS A 270 -12.15 -17.75 12.30
N SER A 271 -12.09 -16.44 12.03
CA SER A 271 -11.56 -15.92 10.77
C SER A 271 -10.07 -15.62 10.89
N MET A 272 -9.38 -15.60 9.75
CA MET A 272 -7.98 -15.23 9.72
C MET A 272 -7.80 -13.75 10.09
N PRO A 273 -6.71 -13.40 10.80
CA PRO A 273 -6.33 -12.01 11.04
C PRO A 273 -5.97 -11.29 9.73
N SER A 274 -5.77 -9.97 9.81
CA SER A 274 -5.25 -9.20 8.68
C SER A 274 -3.86 -9.69 8.28
N SER A 275 -3.57 -9.66 6.98
CA SER A 275 -2.24 -9.99 6.46
C SER A 275 -1.18 -9.06 7.02
N CYS A 276 -1.45 -7.75 7.01
CA CYS A 276 -0.55 -6.74 7.53
C CYS A 276 -1.33 -5.51 8.00
N ILE A 277 -1.00 -4.98 9.18
CA ILE A 277 -1.47 -3.67 9.65
C ILE A 277 -0.29 -2.71 9.67
N VAL A 278 -0.46 -1.50 9.15
CA VAL A 278 0.51 -0.40 9.30
C VAL A 278 -0.10 0.70 10.14
N ILE A 279 0.67 1.27 11.06
CA ILE A 279 0.31 2.46 11.83
C ILE A 279 1.41 3.51 11.64
N ASP A 280 1.05 4.62 11.00
CA ASP A 280 1.91 5.74 10.64
C ASP A 280 1.49 7.04 11.32
N GLY A 281 2.45 7.96 11.49
CA GLY A 281 2.20 9.32 11.98
C GLY A 281 2.04 9.44 13.50
N LEU A 282 2.51 8.46 14.29
CA LEU A 282 2.49 8.54 15.77
C LEU A 282 3.16 9.81 16.32
N THR A 283 4.09 10.37 15.55
CA THR A 283 4.82 11.61 15.83
C THR A 283 3.94 12.87 15.85
N LYS A 284 2.68 12.75 15.40
CA LYS A 284 1.66 13.78 15.52
C LYS A 284 1.03 13.82 16.92
N ILE A 285 1.16 12.75 17.70
CA ILE A 285 0.67 12.67 19.08
C ILE A 285 1.69 13.32 20.00
N SER A 286 1.23 14.08 21.00
CA SER A 286 2.13 14.67 21.99
C SER A 286 2.73 13.59 22.91
N ASP A 287 3.97 13.80 23.41
CA ASP A 287 4.63 12.92 24.37
C ASP A 287 3.74 12.57 25.58
N SER A 288 2.98 13.55 26.09
CA SER A 288 2.10 13.35 27.25
C SER A 288 0.95 12.43 26.94
N ASP A 289 0.35 12.57 25.75
CA ASP A 289 -0.76 11.74 25.32
C ASP A 289 -0.26 10.33 24.98
N LEU A 290 0.89 10.19 24.31
CA LEU A 290 1.51 8.89 24.01
C LEU A 290 1.76 8.07 25.27
N LYS A 291 2.27 8.71 26.34
CA LYS A 291 2.49 8.06 27.64
C LYS A 291 1.21 7.61 28.34
N SER A 292 0.07 8.22 28.01
CA SER A 292 -1.22 7.84 28.59
C SER A 292 -1.78 6.55 27.98
N PHE A 293 -1.26 6.11 26.82
CA PHE A 293 -1.62 4.83 26.23
C PHE A 293 -0.84 3.70 26.90
N GLU A 294 -1.54 2.71 27.45
CA GLU A 294 -0.93 1.47 27.90
C GLU A 294 -0.49 0.65 26.68
N LEU A 295 0.82 0.58 26.43
CA LEU A 295 1.38 -0.07 25.23
C LEU A 295 1.35 -1.60 25.29
N THR A 296 1.43 -2.21 26.48
CA THR A 296 1.43 -3.68 26.60
C THR A 296 0.10 -4.31 26.16
N PRO A 297 -1.09 -3.84 26.61
CA PRO A 297 -2.36 -4.31 26.06
C PRO A 297 -2.48 -4.07 24.55
N PHE A 298 -1.92 -2.96 24.06
CA PHE A 298 -1.91 -2.63 22.64
C PHE A 298 -1.10 -3.63 21.81
N GLU A 299 0.08 -4.04 22.25
CA GLU A 299 0.88 -5.07 21.58
C GLU A 299 0.11 -6.40 21.50
N HIS A 300 -0.55 -6.82 22.58
CA HIS A 300 -1.36 -8.05 22.57
C HIS A 300 -2.51 -7.97 21.55
N ILE A 301 -3.16 -6.81 21.44
CA ILE A 301 -4.20 -6.57 20.44
C ILE A 301 -3.61 -6.68 19.02
N LEU A 302 -2.49 -6.00 18.74
CA LEU A 302 -1.85 -6.04 17.43
C LEU A 302 -1.46 -7.45 17.00
N ARG A 303 -0.89 -8.24 17.93
CA ARG A 303 -0.47 -9.63 17.68
C ARG A 303 -1.65 -10.57 17.39
N LYS A 304 -2.87 -10.22 17.81
CA LYS A 304 -4.11 -10.95 17.47
C LYS A 304 -4.76 -10.43 16.19
N SER A 305 -4.64 -9.13 15.90
CA SER A 305 -5.32 -8.49 14.77
C SER A 305 -4.64 -8.72 13.44
N ALA A 306 -3.32 -8.95 13.40
CA ALA A 306 -2.57 -9.15 12.17
C ALA A 306 -1.46 -10.19 12.28
N LEU A 307 -1.12 -10.81 11.14
CA LEU A 307 0.07 -11.67 11.03
C LEU A 307 1.36 -10.87 11.14
N VAL A 308 1.36 -9.66 10.57
CA VAL A 308 2.46 -8.69 10.71
C VAL A 308 1.86 -7.32 11.01
N THR A 309 2.45 -6.60 11.96
CA THR A 309 2.17 -5.19 12.22
C THR A 309 3.43 -4.38 11.99
N ILE A 310 3.34 -3.28 11.26
CA ILE A 310 4.43 -2.33 11.02
C ILE A 310 4.06 -1.01 11.70
N ILE A 311 4.90 -0.54 12.61
CA ILE A 311 4.70 0.72 13.33
C ILE A 311 5.80 1.69 12.91
N VAL A 312 5.40 2.89 12.47
CA VAL A 312 6.33 3.93 12.01
C VAL A 312 6.48 5.00 13.09
N ILE A 313 7.73 5.22 13.53
CA ILE A 313 8.08 6.21 14.56
C ILE A 313 9.27 7.08 14.11
N ASP A 314 9.34 8.33 14.57
CA ASP A 314 10.54 9.18 14.37
C ASP A 314 11.56 8.92 15.49
N ASP A 315 12.84 9.20 15.22
CA ASP A 315 13.94 9.07 16.21
C ASP A 315 13.74 9.86 17.51
N LEU A 316 12.95 10.93 17.47
CA LEU A 316 12.64 11.77 18.64
C LEU A 316 11.76 11.05 19.69
N ASP A 317 11.14 9.91 19.33
CA ASP A 317 10.26 9.13 20.21
C ASP A 317 11.03 8.04 21.00
N GLU A 318 12.15 8.38 21.63
CA GLU A 318 12.92 7.46 22.51
C GLU A 318 12.11 6.87 23.68
N LYS A 319 10.88 7.36 23.90
CA LYS A 319 10.01 7.01 25.02
C LYS A 319 8.88 6.04 24.66
N LEU A 320 8.62 5.80 23.38
CA LEU A 320 7.63 4.80 22.96
C LEU A 320 8.28 3.40 23.01
N LYS A 321 8.19 2.74 24.16
CA LYS A 321 8.72 1.39 24.35
C LYS A 321 7.72 0.36 23.83
N ILE A 322 7.80 0.06 22.54
CA ILE A 322 7.09 -1.07 21.93
C ILE A 322 8.03 -2.28 21.88
N SER A 323 7.56 -3.42 22.40
CA SER A 323 8.22 -4.71 22.28
C SER A 323 8.12 -5.23 20.84
N ALA A 324 9.01 -4.72 20.00
CA ALA A 324 9.14 -5.13 18.60
C ALA A 324 9.94 -6.43 18.47
N ASP A 325 9.51 -7.32 17.58
CA ASP A 325 10.29 -8.49 17.21
C ASP A 325 11.42 -8.12 16.23
N ILE A 326 11.20 -7.08 15.40
CA ILE A 326 12.16 -6.55 14.45
C ILE A 326 12.17 -5.01 14.55
N LEU A 327 13.35 -4.44 14.74
CA LEU A 327 13.58 -3.01 14.65
C LEU A 327 14.39 -2.71 13.39
N ILE A 328 13.90 -1.81 12.53
CA ILE A 328 14.60 -1.33 11.34
C ILE A 328 14.83 0.17 11.50
N GLU A 329 16.09 0.55 11.61
CA GLU A 329 16.51 1.95 11.65
C GLU A 329 16.88 2.44 10.24
N LEU A 330 16.19 3.48 9.79
CA LEU A 330 16.35 4.09 8.48
C LEU A 330 17.22 5.35 8.64
N GLY A 331 18.42 5.31 8.07
CA GLY A 331 19.31 6.47 8.00
C GLY A 331 18.95 7.41 6.85
N ARG A 332 19.34 8.68 6.96
CA ARG A 332 19.41 9.59 5.82
C ARG A 332 20.57 9.14 4.91
N ILE A 333 20.30 9.03 3.61
CA ILE A 333 21.30 8.74 2.57
C ILE A 333 21.84 10.05 2.01
#